data_AF-V5RWX9-F1
#
_entry.id   AF-V5RWX9-F1
#
_cell.length_a   1.000
_cell.length_b   1.000
_cell.length_c   1.000
_cell.angle_alpha   90.00
_cell.angle_beta   90.00
_cell.angle_gamma   90.00
#
_symmetry.space_group_name_H-M   'P 1'
#
loop_
_entity.id
_entity.type
_entity.pdbx_description
1 polymer ?
#
loop_
_entity_poly.entity_id
_entity_poly.type
_entity_poly.pdbx_seq_one_letter_code
_entity_poly.pdbx_strand_id
1 'polypeptide(L)'
;MGRKSSVNWVQARELYLKDSRYSYFEIAEIFGVSKASIQKRGTKEKWPEQRKAYSNATLSKKLSMLSIDVDVAEVNTRHIKDFRMMQAMASRIFIKAWEEYNEGKLKKAALTLKRASDTMIIGIKGERKVLGLPSVRRFNEMKPKDPGPWIELAKEIEKSRQRPTTKNQE
;
A
#
# COMPACT_ATOMS: atom_id res chain seq x y z
N MET A 1 10.07 25.18 -53.73
CA MET A 1 11.32 24.45 -53.38
C MET A 1 11.21 23.97 -51.94
N GLY A 2 11.07 22.67 -51.70
CA GLY A 2 10.92 22.12 -50.35
C GLY A 2 12.27 21.86 -49.69
N ARG A 3 12.58 22.58 -48.62
CA ARG A 3 13.79 22.38 -47.79
C ARG A 3 13.67 21.02 -47.11
N LYS A 4 14.40 20.00 -47.58
CA LYS A 4 14.55 18.72 -46.88
C LYS A 4 15.41 18.97 -45.63
N SER A 5 14.80 19.20 -44.47
CA SER A 5 15.53 19.04 -43.22
C SER A 5 15.83 17.55 -43.05
N SER A 6 17.12 17.18 -43.06
CA SER A 6 17.52 15.82 -42.72
C SER A 6 17.35 15.65 -41.21
N VAL A 7 16.15 15.29 -40.79
CA VAL A 7 15.84 15.03 -39.37
C VAL A 7 16.74 13.91 -38.86
N ASN A 8 17.41 14.15 -37.74
CA ASN A 8 18.14 13.10 -37.04
C ASN A 8 17.17 12.23 -36.22
N TRP A 9 16.59 11.23 -36.90
CA TRP A 9 15.60 10.32 -36.32
C TRP A 9 16.15 9.47 -35.16
N VAL A 10 17.45 9.18 -35.16
CA VAL A 10 18.10 8.41 -34.09
C VAL A 10 18.08 9.23 -32.80
N GLN A 11 18.48 10.50 -32.86
CA GLN A 11 18.46 11.39 -31.71
C GLN A 11 17.03 11.65 -31.21
N ALA A 12 16.07 11.85 -32.11
CA ALA A 12 14.66 12.02 -31.75
C ALA A 12 14.12 10.78 -30.99
N ARG A 13 14.46 9.58 -31.46
CA ARG A 13 14.11 8.32 -30.78
C ARG A 13 14.76 8.24 -29.41
N GLU A 14 16.06 8.50 -29.31
CA GLU A 14 16.76 8.42 -28.02
C GLU A 14 16.19 9.38 -26.97
N LEU A 15 15.91 10.62 -27.39
CA LEU A 15 15.33 11.63 -26.51
C LEU A 15 13.94 11.19 -26.02
N TYR A 16 13.12 10.62 -26.90
CA TYR A 16 11.86 10.00 -26.53
C TYR A 16 12.06 8.83 -25.54
N LEU A 17 12.98 7.91 -25.80
CA LEU A 17 13.10 6.71 -24.96
C LEU A 17 13.66 7.00 -23.57
N LYS A 18 14.59 7.97 -23.44
CA LYS A 18 15.30 8.27 -22.20
C LYS A 18 14.48 9.11 -21.21
N ASP A 19 13.68 10.05 -21.69
CA ASP A 19 12.91 10.94 -20.82
C ASP A 19 11.42 10.91 -21.19
N SER A 20 10.61 10.49 -20.20
CA SER A 20 9.16 10.36 -20.32
C SER A 20 8.43 11.70 -20.45
N ARG A 21 9.08 12.82 -20.11
CA ARG A 21 8.50 14.16 -20.19
C ARG A 21 8.28 14.58 -21.65
N TYR A 22 9.16 14.16 -22.56
CA TYR A 22 9.03 14.51 -23.97
C TYR A 22 7.94 13.70 -24.66
N SER A 23 6.90 14.37 -25.10
CA SER A 23 5.86 13.89 -25.99
C SER A 23 6.30 14.00 -27.45
N TYR A 24 5.53 13.38 -28.35
CA TYR A 24 5.76 13.58 -29.80
C TYR A 24 5.61 15.02 -30.26
N PHE A 25 4.89 15.86 -29.49
CA PHE A 25 4.75 17.28 -29.77
C PHE A 25 6.06 18.01 -29.47
N GLU A 26 6.62 17.83 -28.27
CA GLU A 26 7.88 18.49 -27.89
C GLU A 26 9.07 18.01 -28.75
N ILE A 27 9.09 16.73 -29.14
CA ILE A 27 10.10 16.22 -30.08
C ILE A 27 9.94 16.86 -31.47
N ALA A 28 8.71 17.05 -31.91
CA ALA A 28 8.44 17.73 -33.17
C ALA A 28 8.96 19.18 -33.17
N GLU A 29 8.78 19.90 -32.06
CA GLU A 29 9.33 21.26 -31.89
C GLU A 29 10.86 21.28 -31.89
N ILE A 30 11.51 20.40 -31.11
CA ILE A 30 12.97 20.33 -31.00
C ILE A 30 13.64 20.03 -32.35
N PHE A 31 13.05 19.14 -33.14
CA PHE A 31 13.61 18.70 -34.42
C PHE A 31 13.02 19.43 -35.64
N GLY A 32 12.19 20.46 -35.42
CA GLY A 32 11.65 21.33 -36.47
C GLY A 32 10.80 20.57 -37.50
N VAL A 33 9.99 19.61 -37.06
CA VAL A 33 9.11 18.80 -37.92
C VAL A 33 7.70 18.73 -37.43
N SER A 34 6.78 18.29 -38.29
CA SER A 34 5.38 18.12 -37.89
C SER A 34 5.24 16.96 -36.89
N LYS A 35 4.37 17.14 -35.90
CA LYS A 35 3.95 16.10 -34.95
C LYS A 35 3.49 14.82 -35.66
N ALA A 36 2.76 14.97 -36.76
CA ALA A 36 2.30 13.83 -37.56
C ALA A 36 3.47 13.00 -38.14
N SER A 37 4.58 13.65 -38.51
CA SER A 37 5.78 12.97 -39.00
C SER A 37 6.45 12.16 -37.90
N ILE A 38 6.64 12.77 -36.71
CA ILE A 38 7.18 12.08 -35.52
C ILE A 38 6.27 10.91 -35.13
N GLN A 39 4.95 11.12 -35.05
CA GLN A 39 4.00 10.09 -34.65
C GLN A 39 3.98 8.92 -35.64
N LYS A 40 3.95 9.19 -36.95
CA LYS A 40 4.00 8.15 -37.99
C LYS A 40 5.28 7.31 -37.88
N ARG A 41 6.41 7.95 -37.60
CA ARG A 41 7.69 7.26 -37.38
C ARG A 41 7.68 6.46 -36.09
N GLY A 42 7.27 7.06 -34.98
CA GLY A 42 7.22 6.44 -33.67
C GLY A 42 6.29 5.24 -33.60
N THR A 43 5.15 5.27 -34.30
CA THR A 43 4.26 4.11 -34.43
C THR A 43 4.90 3.01 -35.29
N LYS A 44 5.53 3.37 -36.42
CA LYS A 44 6.21 2.38 -37.29
C LYS A 44 7.35 1.66 -36.57
N GLU A 45 8.09 2.39 -35.74
CA GLU A 45 9.23 1.88 -34.99
C GLU A 45 8.91 1.46 -33.56
N LYS A 46 7.63 1.49 -33.15
CA LYS A 46 7.16 1.06 -31.82
C LYS A 46 7.89 1.75 -30.66
N TRP A 47 8.07 3.07 -30.76
CA TRP A 47 8.72 3.86 -29.72
C TRP A 47 8.02 3.77 -28.35
N PRO A 48 6.67 3.75 -28.24
CA PRO A 48 6.01 3.60 -26.95
C PRO A 48 6.33 2.28 -26.24
N GLU A 49 6.35 1.18 -26.98
CA GLU A 49 6.68 -0.15 -26.47
C GLU A 49 8.13 -0.21 -26.00
N GLN A 50 9.04 0.38 -26.78
CA GLN A 50 10.45 0.48 -26.43
C GLN A 50 10.67 1.37 -25.19
N ARG A 51 9.92 2.46 -25.04
CA ARG A 51 9.98 3.34 -23.85
C ARG A 51 9.52 2.57 -22.62
N LYS A 52 8.44 1.80 -22.73
CA LYS A 52 7.95 0.93 -21.64
C LYS A 52 9.00 -0.10 -21.24
N ALA A 53 9.63 -0.75 -22.21
CA ALA A 53 10.71 -1.71 -21.96
C ALA A 53 11.93 -1.04 -21.29
N TYR A 54 12.34 0.14 -21.75
CA TYR A 54 13.45 0.91 -21.17
C TYR A 54 13.17 1.37 -19.73
N SER A 55 11.95 1.85 -19.46
CA SER A 55 11.51 2.23 -18.12
C SER A 55 11.54 1.04 -17.17
N ASN A 56 11.00 -0.11 -17.59
CA ASN A 56 11.01 -1.33 -16.79
C ASN A 56 12.44 -1.83 -16.53
N ALA A 57 13.32 -1.84 -17.53
CA ALA A 57 14.72 -2.24 -17.36
C ALA A 57 15.47 -1.29 -16.42
N THR A 58 15.24 0.01 -16.52
CA THR A 58 15.84 1.03 -15.65
C THR A 58 15.33 0.89 -14.20
N LEU A 59 14.04 0.62 -14.02
CA LEU A 59 13.44 0.36 -12.72
C LEU A 59 14.03 -0.90 -12.09
N SER A 60 14.13 -2.00 -12.83
CA SER A 60 14.76 -3.24 -12.36
C SER A 60 16.22 -3.02 -11.97
N LYS A 61 16.98 -2.24 -12.75
CA LYS A 61 18.37 -1.90 -12.44
C LYS A 61 18.49 -1.02 -11.19
N LYS A 62 17.58 -0.07 -10.98
CA LYS A 62 17.53 0.74 -9.76
C LYS A 62 17.15 -0.09 -8.54
N LEU A 63 16.17 -0.99 -8.67
CA LEU A 63 15.78 -1.92 -7.62
C LEU A 63 16.91 -2.88 -7.28
N SER A 64 17.65 -3.38 -8.27
CA SER A 64 18.79 -4.27 -8.04
C SER A 64 19.95 -3.57 -7.34
N MET A 65 20.19 -2.28 -7.64
CA MET A 65 21.18 -1.49 -6.88
C MET A 65 20.73 -1.24 -5.44
N LEU A 66 19.46 -0.90 -5.22
CA LEU A 66 18.91 -0.72 -3.87
C LEU A 66 18.94 -2.01 -3.03
N SER A 67 18.83 -3.18 -3.66
CA SER A 67 18.91 -4.47 -2.96
C SER A 67 20.34 -4.91 -2.59
N ILE A 68 21.39 -4.27 -3.12
CA ILE A 68 22.78 -4.64 -2.86
C ILE A 68 23.37 -3.84 -1.68
N ASP A 69 22.94 -2.58 -1.48
CA ASP A 69 23.53 -1.69 -0.47
C ASP A 69 22.74 -1.58 0.84
N VAL A 70 21.53 -2.14 0.89
CA VAL A 70 20.70 -2.10 2.10
C VAL A 70 20.87 -3.41 2.83
N ASP A 71 21.58 -3.38 3.96
CA ASP A 71 21.70 -4.55 4.84
C ASP A 71 20.28 -4.98 5.26
N VAL A 72 19.85 -6.12 4.73
CA VAL A 72 18.55 -6.73 5.00
C VAL A 72 18.37 -6.91 6.51
N ALA A 73 19.46 -7.14 7.26
CA ALA A 73 19.43 -7.23 8.72
C ALA A 73 19.09 -5.87 9.38
N GLU A 74 19.62 -4.75 8.88
CA GLU A 74 19.30 -3.42 9.40
C GLU A 74 17.84 -3.06 9.15
N VAL A 75 17.33 -3.31 7.94
CA VAL A 75 15.92 -3.07 7.59
C VAL A 75 14.99 -3.93 8.42
N ASN A 76 15.31 -5.22 8.58
CA ASN A 76 14.53 -6.11 9.42
C ASN A 76 14.52 -5.64 10.89
N THR A 77 15.66 -5.19 11.40
CA THR A 77 15.76 -4.63 12.77
C THR A 77 14.87 -3.40 12.93
N ARG A 78 14.89 -2.50 11.94
CA ARG A 78 14.03 -1.30 11.93
C ARG A 78 12.55 -1.69 11.91
N HIS A 79 12.14 -2.60 11.05
CA HIS A 79 10.75 -3.06 10.98
C HIS A 79 10.30 -3.74 12.27
N ILE A 80 11.13 -4.56 12.91
CA ILE A 80 10.82 -5.15 14.23
C ILE A 80 10.54 -4.04 15.25
N LYS A 81 11.37 -3.00 15.29
CA LYS A 81 11.16 -1.86 16.19
C LYS A 81 9.84 -1.13 15.90
N ASP A 82 9.52 -0.90 14.63
CA ASP A 82 8.27 -0.23 14.23
C ASP A 82 7.05 -1.05 14.63
N PHE A 83 7.08 -2.37 14.41
CA PHE A 83 5.97 -3.25 14.79
C PHE A 83 5.80 -3.36 16.30
N ARG A 84 6.89 -3.41 17.08
CA ARG A 84 6.82 -3.36 18.55
C ARG A 84 6.28 -2.02 19.05
N MET A 85 6.63 -0.93 18.38
CA MET A 85 6.06 0.38 18.69
C MET A 85 4.55 0.41 18.42
N MET A 86 4.07 -0.17 17.31
CA MET A 86 2.63 -0.32 17.06
C MET A 86 1.92 -1.11 18.16
N GLN A 87 2.53 -2.21 18.63
CA GLN A 87 1.98 -3.00 19.73
C GLN A 87 1.90 -2.17 21.03
N ALA A 88 2.94 -1.40 21.35
CA ALA A 88 2.93 -0.50 22.52
C ALA A 88 1.86 0.61 22.39
N MET A 89 1.64 1.17 21.20
CA MET A 89 0.55 2.11 20.95
C MET A 89 -0.81 1.45 21.16
N ALA A 90 -1.01 0.23 20.64
CA ALA A 90 -2.24 -0.52 20.85
C ALA A 90 -2.51 -0.75 22.35
N SER A 91 -1.49 -1.10 23.14
CA SER A 91 -1.60 -1.21 24.61
C SER A 91 -2.08 0.08 25.28
N ARG A 92 -1.62 1.24 24.83
CA ARG A 92 -2.13 2.54 25.34
C ARG A 92 -3.58 2.78 24.94
N ILE A 93 -3.97 2.39 23.73
CA ILE A 93 -5.37 2.50 23.28
C ILE A 93 -6.27 1.54 24.07
N PHE A 94 -5.77 0.36 24.47
CA PHE A 94 -6.51 -0.55 25.37
C PHE A 94 -6.81 0.10 26.72
N ILE A 95 -5.83 0.79 27.33
CA ILE A 95 -6.04 1.52 28.59
C ILE A 95 -7.14 2.58 28.41
N LYS A 96 -7.09 3.35 27.31
CA LYS A 96 -8.14 4.32 27.01
C LYS A 96 -9.52 3.68 26.81
N ALA A 97 -9.59 2.53 26.15
CA ALA A 97 -10.84 1.79 25.99
C ALA A 97 -11.41 1.36 27.34
N TRP A 98 -10.53 0.97 28.27
CA TRP A 98 -10.89 0.61 29.64
C TRP A 98 -11.43 1.80 30.45
N GLU A 99 -10.78 2.96 30.35
CA GLU A 99 -11.27 4.21 30.96
C GLU A 99 -12.66 4.58 30.42
N GLU A 100 -12.84 4.57 29.09
CA GLU A 100 -14.13 4.85 28.45
C GLU A 100 -15.22 3.85 28.88
N TYR A 101 -14.86 2.59 29.14
CA TYR A 101 -15.78 1.59 29.68
C TYR A 101 -16.21 1.93 31.10
N ASN A 102 -15.27 2.25 31.99
CA ASN A 102 -15.56 2.61 33.39
C ASN A 102 -16.37 3.91 33.51
N GLU A 103 -16.25 4.81 32.53
CA GLU A 103 -17.09 6.01 32.42
C GLU A 103 -18.50 5.73 31.83
N GLY A 104 -18.85 4.47 31.56
CA GLY A 104 -20.15 4.09 30.99
C GLY A 104 -20.30 4.39 29.48
N LYS A 105 -19.24 4.80 28.79
CA LYS A 105 -19.26 5.14 27.35
C LYS A 105 -19.12 3.90 26.47
N LEU A 106 -20.00 2.91 26.67
CA LEU A 106 -19.90 1.55 26.10
C LEU A 106 -19.67 1.52 24.57
N LYS A 107 -20.44 2.30 23.79
CA LYS A 107 -20.27 2.34 22.32
C LYS A 107 -18.89 2.85 21.90
N LYS A 108 -18.39 3.86 22.63
CA LYS A 108 -17.08 4.47 22.36
C LYS A 108 -15.97 3.51 22.76
N ALA A 109 -16.05 2.93 23.96
CA ALA A 109 -15.14 1.92 24.45
C ALA A 109 -15.02 0.74 23.48
N ALA A 110 -16.13 0.22 22.97
CA ALA A 110 -16.14 -0.88 21.99
C ALA A 110 -15.42 -0.50 20.67
N LEU A 111 -15.63 0.72 20.18
CA LEU A 111 -14.94 1.20 18.97
C LEU A 111 -13.44 1.39 19.21
N THR A 112 -13.06 1.97 20.35
CA THR A 112 -11.66 2.18 20.76
C THR A 112 -10.96 0.84 20.93
N LEU A 113 -11.62 -0.14 21.55
CA LEU A 113 -11.13 -1.50 21.73
C LEU A 113 -10.89 -2.20 20.39
N LYS A 114 -11.84 -2.08 19.44
CA LYS A 114 -11.67 -2.65 18.10
C LYS A 114 -10.43 -2.07 17.41
N ARG A 115 -10.24 -0.75 17.46
CA ARG A 115 -9.06 -0.09 16.88
C ARG A 115 -7.75 -0.55 17.53
N ALA A 116 -7.74 -0.73 18.84
CA ALA A 116 -6.59 -1.26 19.57
C ALA A 116 -6.28 -2.69 19.10
N SER A 117 -7.30 -3.55 19.02
CA SER A 117 -7.17 -4.93 18.55
C SER A 117 -6.64 -5.02 17.11
N ASP A 118 -7.21 -4.25 16.18
CA ASP A 118 -6.77 -4.24 14.78
C ASP A 118 -5.30 -3.80 14.66
N THR A 119 -4.91 -2.76 15.42
CA THR A 119 -3.53 -2.25 15.46
C THR A 119 -2.57 -3.29 16.04
N MET A 120 -2.96 -3.96 17.12
CA MET A 120 -2.18 -5.03 17.75
C MET A 120 -1.98 -6.21 16.79
N ILE A 121 -3.04 -6.62 16.08
CA ILE A 121 -2.99 -7.69 15.08
C ILE A 121 -2.02 -7.33 13.95
N ILE A 122 -2.04 -6.09 13.46
CA ILE A 122 -1.10 -5.60 12.43
C ILE A 122 0.34 -5.66 12.95
N GLY A 123 0.59 -5.15 14.16
CA GLY A 123 1.91 -5.18 14.79
C GLY A 123 2.46 -6.60 14.93
N ILE A 124 1.64 -7.53 15.45
CA ILE A 124 2.05 -8.93 15.62
C ILE A 124 2.28 -9.62 14.27
N LYS A 125 1.38 -9.44 13.29
CA LYS A 125 1.56 -10.05 11.96
C LYS A 125 2.79 -9.51 11.25
N GLY A 126 3.05 -8.22 11.36
CA GLY A 126 4.23 -7.56 10.81
C GLY A 126 5.52 -8.10 11.40
N GLU A 127 5.63 -8.12 12.73
CA GLU A 127 6.80 -8.66 13.43
C GLU A 127 7.03 -10.14 13.04
N ARG A 128 5.98 -10.95 13.03
CA ARG A 128 6.08 -12.37 12.62
C ARG A 128 6.57 -12.51 11.18
N LYS A 129 6.09 -11.68 10.26
CA LYS A 129 6.51 -11.72 8.85
C LYS A 129 8.01 -11.41 8.72
N VAL A 130 8.52 -10.42 9.43
CA VAL A 130 9.94 -10.06 9.42
C VAL A 130 10.81 -11.16 10.03
N LEU A 131 10.31 -11.83 11.07
CA LEU A 131 10.97 -12.95 11.72
C LEU A 131 10.83 -14.29 10.97
N GLY A 132 10.13 -14.32 9.83
CA GLY A 132 9.86 -15.57 9.09
C GLY A 132 8.92 -16.55 9.83
N LEU A 133 8.15 -16.06 10.81
CA LEU A 133 7.21 -16.87 11.60
C LEU A 133 5.84 -16.95 10.91
N PRO A 134 5.15 -18.10 10.97
CA PRO A 134 3.84 -18.28 10.34
C PRO A 134 2.79 -17.32 10.93
N SER A 135 2.04 -16.61 10.11
CA SER A 135 1.12 -15.53 10.54
C SER A 135 -0.19 -16.00 11.19
N VAL A 136 -0.44 -17.31 11.27
CA VAL A 136 -1.67 -17.90 11.79
C VAL A 136 -1.33 -19.06 12.74
N ARG A 137 -1.60 -18.91 14.04
CA ARG A 137 -1.94 -20.08 14.88
C ARG A 137 -3.42 -20.35 14.64
N ARG A 138 -3.80 -21.59 14.34
CA ARG A 138 -5.21 -22.00 14.34
C ARG A 138 -5.71 -21.82 15.79
N PHE A 139 -6.41 -20.74 16.07
CA PHE A 139 -7.02 -20.48 17.38
C PHE A 139 -8.24 -21.39 17.67
N ASN A 140 -8.49 -22.41 16.84
CA ASN A 140 -9.61 -23.34 17.01
C ASN A 140 -9.46 -24.31 18.19
N GLU A 141 -8.35 -24.30 18.93
CA GLU A 141 -8.09 -25.30 19.97
C GLU A 141 -8.10 -24.76 21.41
N MET A 142 -8.29 -23.46 21.62
CA MET A 142 -8.44 -22.89 22.97
C MET A 142 -9.80 -22.22 23.12
N LYS A 143 -10.82 -23.01 23.46
CA LYS A 143 -12.01 -22.45 24.10
C LYS A 143 -11.56 -21.91 25.48
N PRO A 144 -11.72 -20.61 25.77
CA PRO A 144 -11.37 -20.09 27.09
C PRO A 144 -12.22 -20.82 28.15
N LYS A 145 -11.55 -21.37 29.15
CA LYS A 145 -12.18 -22.14 30.24
C LYS A 145 -13.12 -21.26 31.08
N ASP A 146 -12.81 -19.97 31.15
CA ASP A 146 -13.67 -18.89 31.63
C ASP A 146 -13.71 -17.78 30.58
N PRO A 147 -14.84 -17.58 29.89
CA PRO A 147 -14.99 -16.45 28.98
C PRO A 147 -15.10 -15.17 29.82
N GLY A 148 -13.98 -14.47 30.01
CA GLY A 148 -13.96 -13.19 30.72
C GLY A 148 -14.95 -12.15 30.16
N PRO A 149 -15.16 -11.02 30.85
CA PRO A 149 -16.27 -10.07 30.63
C PRO A 149 -16.38 -9.54 29.18
N TRP A 150 -15.30 -9.63 28.40
CA TRP A 150 -15.25 -9.26 26.99
C TRP A 150 -16.08 -10.13 26.06
N ILE A 151 -16.29 -11.41 26.40
CA ILE A 151 -17.13 -12.32 25.59
C ILE A 151 -18.61 -12.04 25.83
N GLU A 152 -19.00 -11.67 27.05
CA GLU A 152 -20.36 -11.24 27.37
C GLU A 152 -20.69 -9.92 26.66
N LEU A 153 -19.76 -8.96 26.69
CA LEU A 153 -19.87 -7.70 25.96
C LEU A 153 -20.01 -7.92 24.44
N ALA A 154 -19.26 -8.85 23.87
CA ALA A 154 -19.39 -9.22 22.46
C ALA A 154 -20.77 -9.82 22.12
N LYS A 155 -21.28 -10.72 22.96
CA LYS A 155 -22.64 -11.30 22.81
C LYS A 155 -23.73 -10.25 22.91
N GLU A 156 -23.55 -9.25 23.79
CA GLU A 156 -24.52 -8.18 23.99
C GLU A 156 -24.53 -7.18 22.83
N ILE A 157 -23.35 -6.84 22.28
CA ILE A 157 -23.23 -6.06 21.04
C ILE A 157 -23.91 -6.80 19.87
N GLU A 158 -23.75 -8.12 19.76
CA GLU A 158 -24.36 -8.93 18.70
C GLU A 158 -25.89 -9.02 18.85
N LYS A 159 -26.40 -9.21 20.06
CA LYS A 159 -27.84 -9.12 20.36
C LYS A 159 -28.43 -7.74 20.03
N SER A 160 -27.69 -6.66 20.28
CA SER A 160 -28.15 -5.30 19.98
C SER A 160 -28.28 -5.02 18.47
N ARG A 161 -27.52 -5.74 17.63
CA ARG A 161 -27.61 -5.67 16.16
C ARG A 161 -28.74 -6.50 15.58
N GLN A 162 -29.25 -7.48 16.32
CA GLN A 162 -30.31 -8.39 15.87
C GLN A 162 -31.71 -7.94 16.28
N ARG A 163 -31.89 -6.80 16.98
CA ARG A 163 -33.25 -6.30 17.26
C ARG A 163 -33.91 -5.82 15.96
N PRO A 164 -35.01 -6.44 15.50
CA PRO A 164 -35.73 -5.98 14.33
C PRO A 164 -36.41 -4.64 14.62
N THR A 165 -36.32 -3.72 13.66
CA THR A 165 -37.17 -2.53 13.59
C THR A 165 -38.62 -2.99 13.49
N THR A 166 -39.35 -3.03 14.60
CA THR A 166 -40.81 -3.09 14.55
C THR A 166 -41.29 -1.80 13.89
N LYS A 167 -41.78 -1.95 12.66
CA LYS A 167 -42.57 -0.94 11.97
C LYS A 167 -43.77 -0.62 12.85
N ASN A 168 -43.85 0.61 13.35
CA ASN A 168 -45.13 1.18 13.75
C ASN A 168 -45.90 1.50 12.47
N GLN A 169 -46.98 0.77 12.23
CA GLN A 169 -48.11 1.21 11.41
C GLN A 169 -49.35 1.12 12.30
N GLU A 170 -49.75 2.26 12.85
CA GLU A 170 -51.16 2.59 13.07
C GLU A 170 -51.56 3.58 11.96
#